data_AF-A0A349AYS1-F1
#
_entry.id   AF-A0A349AYS1-F1
#
_cell.length_a   1.000
_cell.length_b   1.000
_cell.length_c   1.000
_cell.angle_alpha   90.00
_cell.angle_beta   90.00
_cell.angle_gamma   90.00
#
_symmetry.space_group_name_H-M   'P 1'
#
loop_
_entity.id
_entity.type
_entity.pdbx_description
1 polymer ?
#
loop_
_entity_poly.entity_id
_entity_poly.type
_entity_poly.pdbx_seq_one_letter_code
_entity_poly.pdbx_strand_id
1 'polypeptide(L)'
;MGDVMKALSDNRLLRAVGAMFLIGAFIPLMSLPSATATASGTGFSGDSRAESYEGNVTKCNDSDPTGDGENGAGLPGQTMTSHVTSTVDDPYITISAVDAGWEVSSVVVKGGSNGYNVYLIGDLGSLTWNDLHPPLNPNEEPAGISHWFVCGTKTVVTTEPPTTEPPTTEPPTTE
;
A
#
# COMPACT_ATOMS: atom_id res chain seq x y z
N MET A 1 30.27 25.83 42.92
CA MET A 1 31.74 25.66 42.95
C MET A 1 32.04 24.22 42.58
N GLY A 2 32.79 23.82 41.56
CA GLY A 2 33.61 24.51 40.56
C GLY A 2 34.15 23.46 39.57
N ASP A 3 34.65 23.94 38.44
CA ASP A 3 35.68 23.41 37.53
C ASP A 3 35.76 21.90 37.22
N VAL A 4 35.48 21.44 35.99
CA VAL A 4 36.32 21.50 34.76
C VAL A 4 37.85 21.37 34.96
N MET A 5 38.42 20.21 34.59
CA MET A 5 39.68 20.00 33.82
C MET A 5 40.07 18.50 33.87
N LYS A 6 40.22 17.76 32.76
CA LYS A 6 41.20 17.82 31.65
C LYS A 6 42.44 16.94 31.90
N ALA A 7 42.56 15.86 31.13
CA ALA A 7 43.81 15.19 30.73
C ALA A 7 43.47 14.38 29.47
N LEU A 8 43.65 14.86 28.23
CA LEU A 8 44.90 15.01 27.47
C LEU A 8 45.85 13.81 27.61
N SER A 9 45.82 12.94 26.59
CA SER A 9 46.96 12.12 26.19
C SER A 9 47.13 12.29 24.68
N ASP A 10 48.03 13.20 24.32
CA ASP A 10 48.52 13.40 22.96
C ASP A 10 49.59 12.34 22.66
N ASN A 11 49.41 11.55 21.61
CA ASN A 11 50.53 10.89 20.94
C ASN A 11 50.57 11.33 19.48
N ARG A 12 51.30 12.42 19.28
CA ARG A 12 51.84 12.86 17.99
C ARG A 12 52.76 11.77 17.44
N LEU A 13 52.55 11.33 16.20
CA LEU A 13 53.61 11.37 15.20
C LEU A 13 53.07 11.15 13.77
N LEU A 14 53.22 12.22 12.98
CA LEU A 14 53.38 12.28 11.52
C LEU A 14 53.58 10.95 10.80
N ARG A 15 52.86 10.76 9.68
CA ARG A 15 53.45 10.76 8.32
C ARG A 15 52.41 11.19 7.29
N ALA A 16 52.57 12.41 6.77
CA ALA A 16 51.94 12.85 5.53
C ALA A 16 52.78 12.33 4.35
N VAL A 17 52.15 11.63 3.42
CA VAL A 17 52.61 11.48 2.04
C VAL A 17 51.36 11.61 1.17
N GLY A 18 51.35 12.62 0.30
CA GLY A 18 50.25 12.89 -0.62
C GLY A 18 50.39 12.19 -1.96
N ALA A 19 49.25 12.04 -2.65
CA ALA A 19 49.09 11.97 -4.12
C ALA A 19 47.57 12.08 -4.38
N MET A 20 47.04 13.23 -4.79
CA MET A 20 46.92 13.77 -6.16
C MET A 20 45.86 13.07 -7.04
N PHE A 21 44.70 13.72 -7.09
CA PHE A 21 43.66 13.82 -8.15
C PHE A 21 43.42 12.66 -9.13
N LEU A 22 42.21 12.07 -9.05
CA LEU A 22 41.36 11.81 -10.22
C LEU A 22 39.89 12.10 -9.86
N ILE A 23 39.29 13.03 -10.59
CA ILE A 23 37.87 13.41 -10.50
C ILE A 23 37.06 12.31 -11.18
N GLY A 24 36.39 11.48 -10.39
CA GLY A 24 35.33 10.58 -10.85
C GLY A 24 34.01 11.07 -10.27
N ALA A 25 33.07 11.47 -11.14
CA ALA A 25 31.72 11.85 -10.74
C ALA A 25 31.01 10.66 -10.09
N PHE A 26 30.98 10.62 -8.77
CA PHE A 26 30.12 9.73 -8.00
C PHE A 26 28.70 10.28 -8.09
N ILE A 27 27.85 9.65 -8.89
CA ILE A 27 26.39 9.80 -8.77
C ILE A 27 25.98 8.88 -7.62
N PRO A 28 25.55 9.39 -6.45
CA PRO A 28 24.95 8.54 -5.45
C PRO A 28 23.60 8.09 -6.01
N LEU A 29 23.54 6.84 -6.48
CA LEU A 29 22.30 6.14 -6.77
C LEU A 29 21.56 6.02 -5.44
N MET A 30 20.60 6.92 -5.18
CA MET A 30 19.71 6.84 -4.02
C MET A 30 18.88 5.58 -4.14
N SER A 31 19.27 4.54 -3.39
CA SER A 31 18.43 3.37 -3.16
C SER A 31 17.18 3.82 -2.42
N LEU A 32 16.05 3.85 -3.12
CA LEU A 32 14.73 3.93 -2.50
C LEU A 32 14.57 2.70 -1.59
N PRO A 33 14.17 2.86 -0.31
CA PRO A 33 13.79 1.72 0.50
C PRO A 33 12.50 1.15 -0.09
N SER A 34 12.61 0.03 -0.81
CA SER A 34 11.45 -0.82 -1.09
C SER A 34 10.94 -1.33 0.25
N ALA A 35 9.75 -0.89 0.66
CA ALA A 35 9.05 -1.46 1.80
C ALA A 35 8.67 -2.91 1.45
N THR A 36 9.53 -3.86 1.81
CA THR A 36 9.20 -5.28 1.80
C THR A 36 8.37 -5.58 3.04
N ALA A 37 7.06 -5.75 2.87
CA ALA A 37 6.25 -6.43 3.86
C ALA A 37 6.83 -7.85 4.04
N THR A 38 7.22 -8.19 5.26
CA THR A 38 7.80 -9.51 5.55
C THR A 38 6.66 -10.44 5.93
N ALA A 39 6.21 -11.27 5.00
CA ALA A 39 5.22 -12.33 5.27
C ALA A 39 5.74 -13.21 6.41
N SER A 40 5.05 -13.20 7.55
CA SER A 40 5.47 -13.90 8.77
C SER A 40 4.32 -14.68 9.43
N GLY A 41 3.20 -14.91 8.73
CA GLY A 41 2.07 -15.68 9.24
C GLY A 41 2.37 -17.15 9.49
N THR A 42 2.00 -17.69 10.66
CA THR A 42 1.85 -19.16 10.84
C THR A 42 0.65 -19.74 10.10
N GLY A 43 -0.27 -18.90 9.63
CA GLY A 43 -1.43 -19.30 8.84
C GLY A 43 -1.08 -19.40 7.35
N PHE A 44 -1.47 -20.50 6.72
CA PHE A 44 -1.50 -20.59 5.26
C PHE A 44 -2.59 -19.66 4.75
N SER A 45 -2.31 -18.90 3.68
CA SER A 45 -3.31 -18.01 3.09
C SER A 45 -4.55 -18.74 2.64
N GLY A 46 -4.39 -19.99 2.19
CA GLY A 46 -5.44 -20.79 1.58
C GLY A 46 -5.83 -20.33 0.18
N ASP A 47 -5.22 -19.25 -0.31
CA ASP A 47 -5.49 -18.64 -1.61
C ASP A 47 -4.17 -18.19 -2.24
N SER A 48 -3.90 -18.61 -3.48
CA SER A 48 -2.69 -18.25 -4.20
C SER A 48 -2.62 -16.76 -4.59
N ARG A 49 -3.73 -16.03 -4.48
CA ARG A 49 -3.83 -14.58 -4.73
C ARG A 49 -3.51 -13.75 -3.49
N ALA A 50 -3.29 -14.39 -2.33
CA ALA A 50 -3.07 -13.72 -1.06
C ALA A 50 -1.74 -14.07 -0.41
N GLU A 51 -1.21 -13.09 0.30
CA GLU A 51 -0.13 -13.28 1.27
C GLU A 51 -0.67 -13.13 2.69
N SER A 52 -0.24 -14.02 3.61
CA SER A 52 -0.68 -14.00 5.00
C SER A 52 0.33 -13.34 5.93
N TYR A 53 -0.22 -12.60 6.89
CA TYR A 53 0.53 -11.83 7.87
C TYR A 53 -0.08 -12.03 9.25
N GLU A 54 0.74 -11.99 10.29
CA GLU A 54 0.27 -11.95 11.67
C GLU A 54 -0.12 -10.54 12.09
N GLY A 55 -0.95 -10.44 13.12
CA GLY A 55 -1.23 -9.19 13.81
C GLY A 55 -2.71 -8.78 13.79
N ASN A 56 -2.99 -7.65 14.44
CA ASN A 56 -4.31 -7.09 14.57
C ASN A 56 -4.37 -5.72 13.89
N VAL A 57 -4.63 -5.73 12.59
CA VAL A 57 -4.73 -4.54 11.73
C VAL A 57 -6.19 -4.24 11.41
N THR A 58 -6.51 -2.95 11.35
CA THR A 58 -7.88 -2.46 11.10
C THR A 58 -7.91 -1.32 10.07
N LYS A 59 -6.75 -1.00 9.50
CA LYS A 59 -6.58 0.06 8.48
C LYS A 59 -5.35 -0.15 7.61
N CYS A 60 -5.20 0.69 6.59
CA CYS A 60 -4.14 0.52 5.61
C CYS A 60 -2.75 0.80 6.18
N ASN A 61 -2.58 1.90 6.92
CA ASN A 61 -1.33 2.25 7.59
C ASN A 61 -1.59 3.01 8.88
N ASP A 62 -0.62 3.07 9.80
CA ASP A 62 -0.80 3.67 11.13
C ASP A 62 -1.20 5.15 11.07
N SER A 63 -0.67 5.87 10.07
CA SER A 63 -0.97 7.28 9.83
C SER A 63 -2.32 7.54 9.18
N ASP A 64 -3.02 6.50 8.75
CA ASP A 64 -4.30 6.61 8.06
C ASP A 64 -5.41 7.05 9.03
N PRO A 65 -6.02 8.22 8.80
CA PRO A 65 -7.10 8.71 9.64
C PRO A 65 -8.48 8.16 9.24
N THR A 66 -8.61 7.45 8.11
CA THR A 66 -9.92 7.00 7.58
C THR A 66 -10.32 5.59 8.01
N GLY A 67 -9.37 4.80 8.49
CA GLY A 67 -9.63 3.45 8.97
C GLY A 67 -9.97 3.39 10.46
N ASP A 68 -10.51 2.24 10.88
CA ASP A 68 -10.84 1.99 12.27
C ASP A 68 -9.56 1.65 13.06
N GLY A 69 -9.46 2.05 14.33
CA GLY A 69 -8.40 1.63 15.25
C GLY A 69 -6.99 2.23 15.03
N GLU A 70 -6.03 1.70 15.79
CA GLU A 70 -4.68 2.28 15.90
C GLU A 70 -3.67 1.64 14.93
N ASN A 71 -3.82 0.35 14.61
CA ASN A 71 -2.82 -0.42 13.89
C ASN A 71 -3.16 -0.58 12.39
N GLY A 72 -2.24 -0.16 11.54
CA GLY A 72 -2.30 -0.36 10.10
C GLY A 72 -1.50 -1.56 9.60
N ALA A 73 -1.81 -2.00 8.39
CA ALA A 73 -1.11 -3.08 7.70
C ALA A 73 0.20 -2.65 7.00
N GLY A 74 0.59 -1.37 7.09
CA GLY A 74 1.75 -0.84 6.39
C GLY A 74 1.57 -0.77 4.86
N LEU A 75 0.32 -0.77 4.39
CA LEU A 75 -0.05 -0.74 2.98
C LEU A 75 -0.24 0.70 2.49
N PRO A 76 0.09 0.97 1.21
CA PRO A 76 -0.04 2.30 0.64
C PRO A 76 -1.51 2.69 0.43
N GLY A 77 -1.76 3.99 0.53
CA GLY A 77 -3.09 4.58 0.34
C GLY A 77 -3.83 4.85 1.66
N GLN A 78 -5.14 4.94 1.57
CA GLN A 78 -6.05 5.14 2.70
C GLN A 78 -7.14 4.07 2.69
N THR A 79 -7.72 3.81 3.85
CA THR A 79 -8.85 2.90 4.02
C THR A 79 -10.08 3.50 3.34
N MET A 80 -10.63 2.75 2.40
CA MET A 80 -11.67 3.19 1.47
C MET A 80 -12.79 2.14 1.34
N THR A 81 -12.99 1.33 2.38
CA THR A 81 -14.01 0.27 2.43
C THR A 81 -15.42 0.78 2.12
N SER A 82 -15.72 2.04 2.45
CA SER A 82 -17.02 2.68 2.13
C SER A 82 -17.20 3.04 0.65
N HIS A 83 -16.18 2.87 -0.18
CA HIS A 83 -16.16 3.18 -1.62
C HIS A 83 -16.13 1.94 -2.51
N VAL A 84 -16.45 0.79 -1.93
CA VAL A 84 -16.62 -0.45 -2.68
C VAL A 84 -18.00 -1.03 -2.41
N THR A 85 -18.55 -1.72 -3.40
CA THR A 85 -19.70 -2.60 -3.20
C THR A 85 -19.21 -3.98 -2.84
N SER A 86 -19.63 -4.47 -1.68
CA SER A 86 -19.24 -5.79 -1.18
C SER A 86 -20.41 -6.59 -0.63
N THR A 87 -20.32 -7.91 -0.73
CA THR A 87 -21.16 -8.86 0.00
C THR A 87 -20.28 -9.68 0.94
N VAL A 88 -20.73 -9.89 2.18
CA VAL A 88 -20.05 -10.75 3.15
C VAL A 88 -20.93 -11.97 3.40
N ASP A 89 -20.37 -13.15 3.13
CA ASP A 89 -20.96 -14.46 3.39
C ASP A 89 -19.91 -15.30 4.13
N ASP A 90 -19.84 -15.11 5.45
CA ASP A 90 -18.77 -15.61 6.32
C ASP A 90 -18.45 -17.10 6.04
N PRO A 91 -17.18 -17.47 5.80
CA PRO A 91 -15.94 -16.70 5.99
C PRO A 91 -15.44 -15.92 4.75
N TYR A 92 -16.31 -15.69 3.75
CA TYR A 92 -15.93 -15.10 2.48
C TYR A 92 -16.48 -13.69 2.26
N ILE A 93 -15.77 -12.92 1.45
CA ILE A 93 -16.14 -11.58 0.98
C ILE A 93 -16.03 -11.56 -0.54
N THR A 94 -17.02 -10.92 -1.16
CA THR A 94 -17.02 -10.60 -2.58
C THR A 94 -17.05 -9.10 -2.77
N ILE A 95 -16.15 -8.55 -3.58
CA ILE A 95 -16.15 -7.14 -3.99
C ILE A 95 -16.53 -7.07 -5.47
N SER A 96 -17.64 -6.38 -5.77
CA SER A 96 -18.26 -6.36 -7.10
C SER A 96 -18.13 -5.03 -7.84
N ALA A 97 -17.91 -3.93 -7.11
CA ALA A 97 -17.71 -2.62 -7.72
C ALA A 97 -16.83 -1.73 -6.85
N VAL A 98 -16.19 -0.75 -7.49
CA VAL A 98 -15.47 0.35 -6.86
C VAL A 98 -16.10 1.64 -7.37
N ASP A 99 -16.35 2.59 -6.46
CA ASP A 99 -16.92 3.89 -6.81
C ASP A 99 -16.04 4.63 -7.83
N ALA A 100 -16.68 5.43 -8.70
CA ALA A 100 -15.94 6.30 -9.62
C ALA A 100 -15.05 7.30 -8.85
N GLY A 101 -13.85 7.55 -9.37
CA GLY A 101 -12.87 8.45 -8.73
C GLY A 101 -12.04 7.78 -7.63
N TRP A 102 -12.04 6.45 -7.58
CA TRP A 102 -11.24 5.67 -6.64
C TRP A 102 -10.48 4.55 -7.35
N GLU A 103 -9.29 4.25 -6.83
CA GLU A 103 -8.45 3.16 -7.29
C GLU A 103 -8.03 2.30 -6.10
N VAL A 104 -8.30 1.00 -6.19
CA VAL A 104 -7.95 0.02 -5.14
C VAL A 104 -6.53 -0.47 -5.37
N SER A 105 -5.73 -0.49 -4.32
CA SER A 105 -4.39 -1.11 -4.31
C SER A 105 -4.42 -2.52 -3.71
N SER A 106 -5.21 -2.73 -2.66
CA SER A 106 -5.29 -4.04 -1.98
C SER A 106 -6.56 -4.21 -1.15
N VAL A 107 -6.90 -5.47 -0.87
CA VAL A 107 -7.97 -5.85 0.05
C VAL A 107 -7.35 -6.65 1.20
N VAL A 108 -7.78 -6.37 2.44
CA VAL A 108 -7.31 -7.07 3.63
C VAL A 108 -8.47 -7.75 4.33
N VAL A 109 -8.34 -9.04 4.62
CA VAL A 109 -9.35 -9.84 5.32
C VAL A 109 -8.73 -10.51 6.55
N LYS A 110 -9.25 -10.23 7.74
CA LYS A 110 -8.65 -10.59 9.03
C LYS A 110 -9.45 -11.66 9.77
N GLY A 111 -8.78 -12.73 10.18
CA GLY A 111 -9.34 -13.92 10.84
C GLY A 111 -9.10 -14.00 12.35
N GLY A 112 -9.15 -12.87 13.06
CA GLY A 112 -8.89 -12.82 14.51
C GLY A 112 -7.44 -13.13 14.83
N SER A 113 -7.21 -14.17 15.65
CA SER A 113 -5.86 -14.62 16.03
C SER A 113 -5.09 -15.30 14.88
N ASN A 114 -5.76 -15.65 13.78
CA ASN A 114 -5.10 -16.25 12.61
C ASN A 114 -4.38 -15.21 11.73
N GLY A 115 -4.42 -13.93 12.11
CA GLY A 115 -3.83 -12.85 11.32
C GLY A 115 -4.74 -12.40 10.18
N TYR A 116 -4.15 -11.96 9.08
CA TYR A 116 -4.86 -11.40 7.93
C TYR A 116 -4.22 -11.80 6.60
N ASN A 117 -5.07 -11.92 5.58
CA ASN A 117 -4.65 -12.06 4.20
C ASN A 117 -4.67 -10.68 3.54
N VAL A 118 -3.63 -10.39 2.75
CA VAL A 118 -3.55 -9.24 1.87
C VAL A 118 -3.65 -9.72 0.44
N TYR A 119 -4.62 -9.18 -0.30
CA TYR A 119 -4.82 -9.42 -1.72
C TYR A 119 -4.41 -8.17 -2.49
N LEU A 120 -3.35 -8.25 -3.27
CA LEU A 120 -2.93 -7.14 -4.14
C LEU A 120 -3.76 -7.16 -5.42
N ILE A 121 -4.12 -5.97 -5.93
CA ILE A 121 -4.96 -5.87 -7.12
C ILE A 121 -4.32 -6.49 -8.37
N GLY A 122 -2.99 -6.49 -8.45
CA GLY A 122 -2.25 -7.15 -9.53
C GLY A 122 -2.53 -8.66 -9.61
N ASP A 123 -2.83 -9.30 -8.47
CA ASP A 123 -3.06 -10.75 -8.37
C ASP A 123 -4.55 -11.12 -8.42
N LEU A 124 -5.43 -10.16 -8.18
CA LEU A 124 -6.90 -10.35 -8.21
C LEU A 124 -7.50 -10.23 -9.62
N GLY A 125 -6.85 -9.49 -10.52
CA GLY A 125 -7.35 -9.24 -11.87
C GLY A 125 -8.57 -8.30 -11.89
N SER A 126 -9.43 -8.43 -12.91
CA SER A 126 -10.63 -7.60 -13.05
C SER A 126 -11.73 -7.99 -12.06
N LEU A 127 -12.50 -7.00 -11.58
CA LEU A 127 -13.74 -7.24 -10.85
C LEU A 127 -14.68 -8.17 -11.63
N THR A 128 -15.48 -9.01 -10.98
CA THR A 128 -15.68 -9.15 -9.52
C THR A 128 -14.58 -9.99 -8.84
N TRP A 129 -14.16 -9.60 -7.63
CA TRP A 129 -13.25 -10.40 -6.80
C TRP A 129 -14.05 -11.23 -5.79
N ASN A 130 -14.14 -12.53 -6.06
CA ASN A 130 -14.90 -13.48 -5.24
C ASN A 130 -14.01 -14.22 -4.25
N ASP A 131 -14.67 -14.75 -3.21
CA ASP A 131 -14.14 -15.72 -2.26
C ASP A 131 -12.88 -15.21 -1.53
N LEU A 132 -12.80 -13.91 -1.25
CA LEU A 132 -11.73 -13.34 -0.44
C LEU A 132 -11.96 -13.74 1.02
N HIS A 133 -10.94 -14.26 1.68
CA HIS A 133 -11.09 -14.86 3.01
C HIS A 133 -9.85 -14.61 3.87
N PRO A 134 -9.96 -14.71 5.21
CA PRO A 134 -8.80 -14.59 6.08
C PRO A 134 -7.95 -15.86 6.04
N PRO A 135 -6.75 -15.89 6.66
CA PRO A 135 -5.91 -17.08 6.67
C PRO A 135 -6.64 -18.31 7.21
N LEU A 136 -6.17 -19.49 6.78
CA LEU A 136 -6.70 -20.76 7.24
C LEU A 136 -6.46 -20.96 8.74
N ASN A 137 -7.43 -21.57 9.40
CA ASN A 137 -7.33 -22.05 10.77
C ASN A 137 -6.59 -23.41 10.81
N PRO A 138 -6.31 -23.98 12.01
CA PRO A 138 -5.63 -25.28 12.12
C PRO A 138 -6.35 -26.49 11.49
N ASN A 139 -7.63 -26.37 11.16
CA ASN A 139 -8.41 -27.38 10.44
C ASN A 139 -8.37 -27.17 8.92
N GLU A 140 -7.51 -26.27 8.41
CA GLU A 140 -7.35 -25.95 6.99
C GLU A 140 -8.58 -25.30 6.32
N GLU A 141 -9.49 -24.77 7.13
CA GLU A 141 -10.64 -23.98 6.66
C GLU A 141 -10.38 -22.48 6.90
N PRO A 142 -10.91 -21.56 6.06
CA PRO A 142 -10.80 -20.14 6.34
C PRO A 142 -11.34 -19.80 7.73
N ALA A 143 -10.61 -18.97 8.47
CA ALA A 143 -11.09 -18.47 9.75
C ALA A 143 -12.35 -17.60 9.57
N GLY A 144 -13.15 -17.44 10.63
CA GLY A 144 -14.25 -16.46 10.61
C GLY A 144 -13.72 -15.03 10.47
N ILE A 145 -14.43 -14.19 9.71
CA ILE A 145 -14.03 -12.80 9.46
C ILE A 145 -14.22 -11.98 10.74
N SER A 146 -13.12 -11.47 11.29
CA SER A 146 -13.15 -10.53 12.42
C SER A 146 -13.14 -9.07 11.99
N HIS A 147 -12.56 -8.77 10.83
CA HIS A 147 -12.46 -7.43 10.26
C HIS A 147 -12.03 -7.54 8.79
N TRP A 148 -12.33 -6.53 7.99
CA TRP A 148 -11.81 -6.41 6.63
C TRP A 148 -11.82 -4.94 6.19
N PHE A 149 -10.92 -4.60 5.29
CA PHE A 149 -10.86 -3.25 4.72
C PHE A 149 -10.21 -3.25 3.34
N VAL A 150 -10.45 -2.17 2.60
CA VAL A 150 -9.85 -1.93 1.28
C VAL A 150 -8.91 -0.75 1.37
N CYS A 151 -7.72 -0.89 0.76
CA CYS A 151 -6.75 0.18 0.61
C CYS A 151 -6.75 0.70 -0.81
N GLY A 152 -6.62 2.01 -0.93
CA GLY A 152 -6.60 2.64 -2.24
C GLY A 152 -6.36 4.14 -2.15
N THR A 153 -6.50 4.80 -3.29
CA THR A 153 -6.37 6.25 -3.38
C THR A 153 -7.52 6.85 -4.15
N LYS A 154 -7.80 8.12 -3.87
CA LYS A 154 -8.78 8.87 -4.65
C LYS A 154 -8.11 9.33 -5.94
N THR A 155 -8.66 8.95 -7.08
CA THR A 155 -8.20 9.44 -8.38
C THR A 155 -8.85 10.79 -8.68
N VAL A 156 -8.07 11.73 -9.19
CA VAL A 156 -8.60 13.01 -9.66
C VAL A 156 -9.20 12.76 -11.04
N VAL A 157 -10.53 12.69 -11.11
CA VAL A 157 -11.22 12.67 -12.40
C VAL A 157 -10.98 14.02 -13.06
N THR A 158 -10.07 14.07 -14.03
CA THR A 158 -9.89 15.26 -14.86
C THR A 158 -11.03 15.26 -15.88
N THR A 159 -12.07 16.05 -15.63
CA THR A 159 -13.09 16.30 -16.64
C THR A 159 -12.45 17.08 -17.78
N GLU A 160 -12.30 16.45 -18.94
CA GLU A 160 -11.85 17.15 -20.15
C GLU A 160 -12.89 18.25 -20.47
N PRO A 161 -12.47 19.49 -20.78
CA PRO A 161 -13.40 20.55 -21.14
C PRO A 161 -14.22 20.12 -22.37
N PRO A 162 -15.50 20.51 -22.47
CA PRO A 162 -16.32 20.13 -23.61
C PRO A 162 -15.67 20.63 -24.92
N THR A 163 -15.41 19.71 -25.85
CA THR A 163 -14.98 20.03 -27.20
C THR A 163 -16.07 20.84 -27.87
N THR A 164 -15.84 22.14 -28.08
CA THR A 164 -16.74 23.00 -28.84
C THR A 164 -16.54 22.69 -30.32
N GLU A 165 -17.54 22.08 -30.95
CA GLU A 165 -17.53 21.81 -32.38
C GLU A 165 -17.56 23.16 -33.15
N PRO A 166 -16.72 23.37 -34.18
CA PRO A 166 -16.72 24.60 -34.95
C PRO A 166 -18.06 24.74 -35.72
N PRO A 167 -18.60 25.96 -35.87
CA PRO A 167 -19.84 26.16 -36.61
C PRO A 167 -19.68 25.74 -38.08
N THR A 168 -20.52 24.81 -38.52
CA THR A 168 -20.65 24.45 -39.94
C THR A 168 -21.13 25.66 -40.73
N THR A 169 -20.31 26.16 -41.65
CA THR A 169 -20.71 27.24 -42.58
C THR A 169 -21.35 26.59 -43.81
N GLU A 170 -22.65 26.81 -44.01
CA GLU A 170 -23.33 26.45 -45.24
C GLU A 170 -22.84 27.32 -46.41
N PRO A 171 -22.59 26.74 -47.60
CA PRO A 171 -22.25 27.52 -48.79
C PRO A 171 -23.48 28.31 -49.28
N PRO A 172 -23.29 29.53 -49.80
CA PRO A 172 -24.39 30.31 -50.34
C PRO A 172 -24.94 29.68 -51.62
N THR A 173 -26.25 29.43 -51.64
CA THR A 173 -27.00 29.07 -52.85
C THR A 173 -27.03 30.26 -53.80
N THR A 174 -26.57 30.05 -55.04
CA THR A 174 -26.65 31.06 -56.12
C THR A 174 -27.85 30.73 -57.00
N GLU A 175 -28.78 31.69 -57.14
CA GLU A 175 -29.86 31.70 -58.16
C GLU A 175 -29.35 32.24 -59.51
#